data_AF-A0A259RLT5-F1
#
_entry.id   AF-A0A259RLT5-F1
#
_cell.length_a   1.000
_cell.length_b   1.000
_cell.length_c   1.000
_cell.angle_alpha   90.00
_cell.angle_beta   90.00
_cell.angle_gamma   90.00
#
_symmetry.space_group_name_H-M   'P 1'
#
loop_
_entity.id
_entity.type
_entity.pdbx_description
1 polymer ?
#
loop_
_entity_poly.entity_id
_entity_poly.type
_entity_poly.pdbx_seq_one_letter_code
_entity_poly.pdbx_strand_id
1 'polypeptide(L)' 'MNLPVSAIQDKLNCGEAHAALQADIEAQKRYQVAGSPTLILNEGRQRLYGNVGYRIIEANMRELLHKPQFGEASWC' A
#
# COMPACT_ATOMS: atom_id res chain seq x y z
N MET A 1 -0.10 -4.77 -26.13
CA MET A 1 1.07 -4.88 -25.22
C MET A 1 1.85 -6.13 -25.60
N ASN A 2 3.17 -6.01 -25.79
CA ASN A 2 4.03 -7.16 -26.04
C ASN A 2 4.66 -7.61 -24.71
N LEU A 3 4.03 -8.57 -24.03
CA LEU A 3 4.50 -9.05 -22.73
C LEU A 3 5.44 -10.26 -22.88
N PRO A 4 6.48 -10.39 -22.03
CA PRO A 4 7.41 -11.51 -22.08
C PRO A 4 6.79 -12.76 -21.44
N VAL A 5 5.94 -13.45 -22.20
CA VAL A 5 5.14 -14.59 -21.71
C VAL A 5 5.98 -15.71 -21.09
N SER A 6 7.12 -16.06 -21.70
CA SER A 6 8.00 -17.13 -21.18
C SER A 6 8.52 -16.80 -19.77
N ALA A 7 9.05 -15.59 -19.57
CA ALA A 7 9.58 -15.16 -18.29
C ALA A 7 8.50 -15.09 -17.20
N ILE A 8 7.27 -14.71 -17.56
CA ILE A 8 6.13 -14.74 -16.63
C ILE A 8 5.81 -16.18 -16.23
N GLN A 9 5.76 -17.10 -17.19
CA GLN A 9 5.47 -18.50 -16.94
C GLN A 9 6.53 -19.14 -16.03
N ASP A 10 7.81 -18.82 -16.23
CA ASP A 10 8.90 -19.31 -15.37
C ASP A 10 8.71 -18.87 -13.92
N LYS A 11 8.28 -17.62 -13.69
CA LYS A 11 8.00 -17.09 -12.34
C LYS A 11 6.77 -17.70 -11.67
N LEU A 12 5.76 -18.08 -12.45
CA LEU A 12 4.62 -18.83 -11.93
C LEU A 12 5.03 -20.26 -11.57
N ASN A 13 5.84 -20.90 -12.42
CA ASN A 13 6.26 -22.29 -12.24
C ASN A 13 7.27 -22.50 -11.10
N CYS A 14 8.12 -21.52 -10.81
CA CYS A 14 9.06 -21.62 -9.69
C CYS A 14 8.44 -21.34 -8.32
N GLY A 15 7.17 -20.92 -8.27
CA GLY A 15 6.44 -20.66 -7.02
C GLY A 15 6.72 -19.31 -6.35
N GLU A 16 7.67 -18.52 -6.85
CA GLU A 16 7.97 -17.19 -6.29
C GLU A 16 6.75 -16.26 -6.28
N ALA A 17 5.95 -16.27 -7.36
CA ALA A 17 4.73 -15.48 -7.44
C ALA A 17 3.69 -15.88 -6.38
N HIS A 18 3.59 -17.18 -6.07
CA HIS A 18 2.70 -17.68 -5.03
C HIS A 18 3.19 -17.29 -3.62
N ALA A 19 4.50 -17.34 -3.37
CA ALA A 19 5.08 -16.89 -2.12
C ALA A 19 4.87 -15.38 -1.88
N ALA A 20 5.02 -14.56 -2.91
CA ALA A 20 4.74 -13.13 -2.84
C ALA A 20 3.26 -12.87 -2.54
N LEU A 21 2.34 -13.57 -3.21
CA LEU A 21 0.90 -13.46 -2.95
C LEU A 21 0.55 -13.85 -1.50
N GLN A 22 1.19 -14.88 -0.96
CA GLN A 22 0.99 -15.28 0.44
C GLN A 22 1.46 -14.19 1.41
N ALA A 23 2.61 -13.55 1.15
CA ALA A 23 3.08 -12.42 1.94
C ALA A 23 2.10 -11.22 1.88
N ASP A 24 1.49 -10.96 0.72
CA ASP A 24 0.45 -9.94 0.58
C ASP A 24 -0.81 -10.27 1.38
N ILE A 25 -1.23 -11.54 1.42
CA ILE A 25 -2.35 -12.01 2.26
C ILE A 25 -2.04 -11.82 3.76
N GLU A 26 -0.80 -12.08 4.18
CA GLU A 26 -0.38 -11.81 5.55
C GLU A 26 -0.37 -10.31 5.87
N ALA A 27 0.09 -9.47 4.94
CA ALA A 27 0.04 -8.02 5.07
C ALA A 27 -1.41 -7.50 5.13
N GLN A 28 -2.32 -8.05 4.32
CA GLN A 28 -3.76 -7.74 4.34
C GLN A 28 -4.35 -7.96 5.73
N LYS A 29 -4.01 -9.08 6.39
CA LYS A 29 -4.43 -9.37 7.77
C LYS A 29 -3.79 -8.42 8.77
N ARG A 30 -2.47 -8.21 8.68
CA ARG A 30 -1.70 -7.33 9.57
C ARG A 30 -2.23 -5.91 9.59
N TYR A 31 -2.53 -5.35 8.43
CA TYR A 31 -3.06 -3.99 8.27
C TYR A 31 -4.59 -3.92 8.31
N GLN A 32 -5.25 -5.06 8.55
CA GLN A 32 -6.71 -5.21 8.62
C GLN A 32 -7.41 -4.54 7.42
N VAL A 33 -6.91 -4.82 6.21
CA VAL A 33 -7.48 -4.30 4.96
C VAL A 33 -8.83 -4.98 4.72
N ALA A 34 -9.92 -4.22 4.83
CA ALA A 34 -11.28 -4.76 4.74
C ALA A 34 -11.78 -4.95 3.28
N GLY A 35 -11.17 -4.26 2.32
CA GLY A 35 -11.53 -4.33 0.91
C GLY A 35 -10.67 -3.40 0.04
N SER A 36 -11.04 -3.29 -1.23
CA SER A 36 -10.31 -2.49 -2.22
C SER A 36 -11.15 -1.30 -2.72
N PRO A 37 -10.50 -0.16 -3.09
CA PRO A 37 -9.09 0.15 -2.85
C PRO A 37 -8.84 0.51 -1.37
N THR A 38 -7.65 0.19 -0.88
CA THR A 38 -7.16 0.64 0.43
C THR A 38 -5.73 1.17 0.28
N LEU A 39 -5.47 2.34 0.85
CA LEU A 39 -4.13 2.89 1.02
C LEU A 39 -3.74 2.81 2.49
N ILE A 40 -2.61 2.17 2.76
CA ILE A 40 -2.00 2.09 4.08
C ILE A 40 -0.79 3.04 4.09
N LEU A 41 -0.82 4.02 4.98
CA LEU A 41 0.23 5.01 5.13
C LEU A 41 0.82 4.92 6.54
N ASN A 42 2.07 5.35 6.69
CA ASN A 42 2.72 5.52 7.99
C ASN A 42 2.73 4.24 8.84
N GLU A 43 3.23 3.15 8.26
CA GLU A 43 3.26 1.79 8.85
C GLU A 43 1.92 1.30 9.42
N GLY A 44 0.79 1.77 8.88
CA GLY A 44 -0.54 1.36 9.34
C GLY A 44 -1.23 2.32 10.29
N ARG A 45 -0.59 3.44 10.68
CA ARG A 45 -1.24 4.47 11.52
C ARG A 45 -2.38 5.17 10.78
N GLN A 46 -2.34 5.20 9.45
CA GLN A 46 -3.40 5.75 8.62
C GLN A 46 -3.86 4.74 7.57
N ARG A 47 -5.19 4.63 7.43
CA ARG A 47 -5.84 3.74 6.46
C ARG A 47 -6.96 4.50 5.74
N LEU A 48 -6.82 4.66 4.44
CA LEU A 48 -7.85 5.24 3.56
C LEU A 48 -8.52 4.09 2.81
N TYR A 49 -9.81 3.83 3.08
CA TYR A 49 -10.56 2.72 2.49
C TYR A 49 -11.71 3.22 1.61
N GLY A 50 -11.87 2.61 0.45
CA GLY A 50 -12.91 2.92 -0.53
C GLY A 50 -12.46 3.97 -1.54
N ASN A 51 -13.42 4.45 -2.35
CA ASN A 51 -13.17 5.46 -3.38
C ASN A 51 -12.97 6.84 -2.74
N VAL A 52 -11.82 7.03 -2.10
CA VAL A 52 -11.40 8.29 -1.48
C VAL A 52 -10.95 9.26 -2.55
N GLY A 53 -11.47 10.49 -2.51
CA GLY A 53 -11.11 11.52 -3.47
C GLY A 53 -9.64 11.93 -3.39
N TYR A 54 -9.05 12.27 -4.55
CA TYR A 54 -7.64 12.62 -4.68
C TYR A 54 -7.14 13.66 -3.67
N ARG A 55 -7.92 14.72 -3.41
CA ARG A 55 -7.52 15.79 -2.47
C ARG A 55 -7.29 15.29 -1.04
N ILE A 56 -8.03 14.26 -0.61
CA ILE A 56 -7.84 13.65 0.71
C ILE A 56 -6.54 12.85 0.71
N ILE A 57 -6.29 12.05 -0.34
CA ILE A 57 -5.05 11.29 -0.48
C ILE A 57 -3.84 12.24 -0.51
N GLU A 58 -3.91 13.31 -1.29
CA GLU A 58 -2.85 14.33 -1.40
C GLU A 58 -2.56 14.99 -0.04
N ALA A 59 -3.59 15.41 0.70
CA ALA A 59 -3.42 16.04 2.00
C ALA A 59 -2.70 15.11 3.01
N ASN A 60 -3.10 13.82 3.07
CA ASN A 60 -2.44 12.84 3.94
C ASN A 60 -0.98 12.61 3.54
N MET A 61 -0.69 12.57 2.24
CA MET A 61 0.68 12.38 1.75
C MET A 61 1.57 13.60 2.03
N ARG A 62 1.03 14.82 1.90
CA ARG A 62 1.76 16.05 2.25
C ARG A 62 2.09 16.12 3.73
N GLU A 63 1.12 15.78 4.57
CA GLU A 63 1.31 15.75 6.02
C GLU A 63 2.34 14.69 6.45
N LEU A 64 2.27 13.49 5.86
CA LEU A 64 3.23 12.42 6.14
C LEU A 64 4.68 12.81 5.81
N LEU A 65 4.87 13.63 4.78
CA LEU A 65 6.19 14.11 4.35
C LEU A 65 6.62 15.40 5.06
N HIS A 66 5.72 16.05 5.80
CA HIS A 66 6.01 17.27 6.55
C HIS A 66 6.99 16.95 7.68
N LYS A 67 7.92 17.88 7.92
CA LYS A 67 8.84 17.82 9.07
C LYS A 67 8.42 18.93 10.03
N PRO A 68 7.66 18.62 11.09
CA PRO A 68 7.15 19.64 12.00
C PRO A 68 8.32 20.44 12.58
N GLN A 69 8.20 21.76 12.58
CA GLN A 69 9.15 22.63 13.27
C GLN A 69 8.86 22.62 14.77
N PHE A 70 9.81 23.10 15.58
CA PHE A 70 9.67 23.09 17.03
C PHE A 70 8.39 23.84 17.46
N GLY A 71 7.45 23.13 18.08
CA GLY A 71 6.17 23.66 18.54
C GLY A 71 4.97 23.39 17.61
N GLU A 72 5.17 22.80 16.43
CA GLU A 72 4.07 22.35 15.57
C GLU A 72 3.57 20.96 16.00
N ALA A 73 2.25 20.79 16.04
CA ALA A 73 1.65 19.47 16.23
C ALA A 73 1.70 18.68 14.92
N SER A 74 2.30 17.49 14.94
CA SER A 74 2.22 16.50 13.87
C SER A 74 0.89 15.77 13.94
N TRP A 75 0.24 15.51 12.80
CA TRP A 75 -0.91 14.60 12.74
C TRP A 75 -0.49 13.11 12.75
N CYS A 76 0.81 12.83 12.65
CA CYS A 76 1.44 11.51 12.50
C CYS A 76 2.37 11.10 13.65
#